data_AF-A0A1S8CQR0-F1
#
_entry.id   AF-A0A1S8CQR0-F1
#
_cell.length_a   1.000
_cell.length_b   1.000
_cell.length_c   1.000
_cell.angle_alpha   90.00
_cell.angle_beta   90.00
_cell.angle_gamma   90.00
#
_symmetry.space_group_name_H-M   'P 1'
#
loop_
_entity.id
_entity.type
_entity.pdbx_description
1 polymer ?
#
loop_
_entity_poly.entity_id
_entity_poly.type
_entity_poly.pdbx_seq_one_letter_code
_entity_poly.pdbx_strand_id
1 'polypeptide(L)'
;MSLLQPHDDFAHNQIIALLKSNGLNLKTLKESERDYYYCFLAVEQNFRALAYVPEHHIDHGILEAALDGGESAINLIPKKFIDGAICDYAVTAFPEAIAYIPEEFLTPALCTKAVEITPQTFKLIPQNQRTRELSAKAISRWADAKFYIPFQYYTLLTLNSL
;
A
#
# COMPACT_ATOMS: atom_id res chain seq x y z
N MET A 1 -27.96 25.54 32.53
CA MET A 1 -26.92 24.90 33.38
C MET A 1 -26.91 23.42 33.03
N SER A 2 -26.07 23.04 32.07
CA SER A 2 -25.66 21.66 31.85
C SER A 2 -24.14 21.71 31.83
N LEU A 3 -23.54 21.19 32.89
CA LEU A 3 -22.10 21.13 33.08
C LEU A 3 -21.55 20.08 32.11
N LEU A 4 -20.97 20.52 30.99
CA LEU A 4 -19.94 19.75 30.31
C LEU A 4 -18.81 19.57 31.31
N GLN A 5 -18.60 18.33 31.76
CA GLN A 5 -17.53 18.03 32.69
C GLN A 5 -16.17 18.15 31.97
N PRO A 6 -15.18 18.86 32.53
CA PRO A 6 -13.87 19.10 31.91
C PRO A 6 -12.95 17.85 31.85
N HIS A 7 -13.50 16.66 32.06
CA HIS A 7 -12.75 15.40 32.10
C HIS A 7 -12.58 14.74 30.73
N ASP A 8 -13.44 15.03 29.75
CA ASP A 8 -13.34 14.44 28.40
C ASP A 8 -12.15 15.00 27.60
N ASP A 9 -11.84 16.29 27.74
CA ASP A 9 -10.74 16.93 26.99
C ASP A 9 -9.35 16.46 27.46
N PHE A 10 -9.15 16.22 28.75
CA PHE A 10 -7.84 15.83 29.27
C PHE A 10 -7.48 14.39 28.89
N ALA A 11 -8.43 13.45 29.04
CA ALA A 11 -8.23 12.06 28.64
C ALA A 11 -8.03 11.94 27.12
N HIS A 12 -8.85 12.66 26.33
CA HIS A 12 -8.69 12.75 24.88
C HIS A 12 -7.30 13.24 24.48
N ASN A 13 -6.83 14.33 25.07
CA ASN A 13 -5.49 14.87 24.79
C ASN A 13 -4.35 13.92 25.19
N GLN A 14 -4.51 13.16 26.29
CA GLN A 14 -3.53 12.14 26.66
C GLN A 14 -3.48 11.00 25.66
N ILE A 15 -4.63 10.53 25.16
CA ILE A 15 -4.70 9.49 24.13
C ILE A 15 -4.03 10.00 22.86
N ILE A 16 -4.32 11.23 22.41
CA ILE A 16 -3.67 11.83 21.25
C ILE A 16 -2.15 11.87 21.44
N ALA A 17 -1.66 12.36 22.58
CA ALA A 17 -0.22 12.43 22.86
C ALA A 17 0.43 11.04 22.86
N LEU A 18 -0.26 10.05 23.43
CA LEU A 18 0.17 8.66 23.45
C LEU A 18 0.29 8.08 22.03
N LEU A 19 -0.71 8.29 21.17
CA LEU A 19 -0.73 7.79 19.81
C LEU A 19 0.31 8.49 18.92
N LYS A 20 0.46 9.82 19.05
CA LYS A 20 1.51 10.58 18.34
C LYS A 20 2.93 10.17 18.75
N SER A 21 3.13 9.73 19.99
CA SER A 21 4.45 9.23 20.41
C SER A 21 4.79 7.88 19.77
N ASN A 22 3.80 7.02 19.57
CA ASN A 22 3.92 5.73 18.89
C ASN A 22 2.52 5.18 18.56
N GLY A 23 2.19 5.08 17.26
CA GLY A 23 0.88 4.62 16.80
C GLY A 23 0.51 3.20 17.29
N LEU A 24 1.49 2.35 17.60
CA LEU A 24 1.24 1.02 18.16
C LEU A 24 0.59 1.06 19.55
N ASN A 25 0.58 2.21 20.22
CA ASN A 25 -0.12 2.37 21.48
C ASN A 25 -1.64 2.26 21.34
N LEU A 26 -2.21 2.26 20.12
CA LEU A 26 -3.63 1.95 19.90
C LEU A 26 -4.05 0.62 20.57
N LYS A 27 -3.12 -0.35 20.65
CA LYS A 27 -3.33 -1.64 21.31
C LYS A 27 -3.63 -1.56 22.80
N THR A 28 -3.25 -0.47 23.48
CA THR A 28 -3.46 -0.30 24.92
C THR A 28 -4.88 0.18 25.23
N LEU A 29 -5.55 0.81 24.25
CA LEU A 29 -6.96 1.17 24.35
C LEU A 29 -7.82 -0.09 24.23
N LYS A 30 -8.93 -0.11 24.98
CA LYS A 30 -9.99 -1.10 24.75
C LYS A 30 -10.61 -0.86 23.39
N GLU A 31 -11.13 -1.90 22.75
CA GLU A 31 -11.75 -1.76 21.43
C GLU A 31 -12.87 -0.71 21.40
N SER A 32 -13.67 -0.62 22.48
CA SER A 32 -14.72 0.39 22.64
C SER A 32 -14.23 1.84 22.74
N GLU A 33 -12.94 2.05 22.99
CA GLU A 33 -12.30 3.37 23.09
C GLU A 33 -11.60 3.76 21.78
N ARG A 34 -11.43 2.81 20.84
CA ARG A 34 -10.76 3.03 19.55
C ARG A 34 -11.74 3.61 18.55
N ASP A 35 -12.04 4.89 18.70
CA ASP A 35 -12.82 5.60 17.69
C ASP A 35 -12.04 5.74 16.36
N TYR A 36 -12.76 6.19 15.33
CA TYR A 36 -12.19 6.39 14.01
C TYR A 36 -10.98 7.34 14.01
N TYR A 37 -11.06 8.43 14.77
CA TYR A 37 -10.02 9.46 14.80
C TYR A 37 -8.72 8.92 15.41
N TYR A 38 -8.81 8.19 16.51
CA TYR A 38 -7.66 7.52 17.13
C TYR A 38 -7.08 6.43 16.23
N CYS A 39 -7.93 5.67 15.54
CA CYS A 39 -7.48 4.67 14.57
C CYS A 39 -6.69 5.33 13.44
N PHE A 40 -7.23 6.39 12.86
CA PHE A 40 -6.59 7.14 11.80
C PHE A 40 -5.26 7.73 12.26
N LEU A 41 -5.25 8.46 13.38
CA LEU A 41 -4.05 9.07 13.96
C LEU A 41 -2.96 8.03 14.26
N ALA A 42 -3.34 6.86 14.78
CA ALA A 42 -2.42 5.78 15.08
C ALA A 42 -1.79 5.16 13.81
N VAL A 43 -2.61 4.95 12.78
CA VAL A 43 -2.16 4.39 11.50
C VAL A 43 -1.26 5.37 10.76
N GLU A 44 -1.61 6.65 10.73
CA GLU A 44 -0.78 7.71 10.17
C GLU A 44 0.59 7.78 10.86
N GLN A 45 0.62 7.64 12.19
CA GLN A 45 1.87 7.64 12.96
C GLN A 45 2.70 6.37 12.76
N ASN A 46 2.05 5.22 12.59
CA ASN A 46 2.70 3.94 12.30
C ASN A 46 1.70 3.01 11.63
N PHE A 47 1.87 2.75 10.33
CA PHE A 47 0.94 1.94 9.55
C PHE A 47 0.72 0.52 10.11
N ARG A 48 1.66 -0.02 10.91
CA ARG A 48 1.48 -1.30 11.61
C ARG A 48 0.37 -1.26 12.68
N ALA A 49 -0.07 -0.09 13.11
CA ALA A 49 -1.20 0.09 14.01
C ALA A 49 -2.53 -0.37 13.39
N LEU A 50 -2.59 -0.56 12.06
CA LEU A 50 -3.73 -1.15 11.36
C LEU A 50 -4.18 -2.47 11.99
N ALA A 51 -3.24 -3.26 12.54
CA ALA A 51 -3.53 -4.51 13.23
C ALA A 51 -4.41 -4.38 14.49
N TYR A 52 -4.59 -3.15 15.00
CA TYR A 52 -5.40 -2.85 16.18
C TYR A 52 -6.66 -2.03 15.86
N VAL A 53 -6.88 -1.69 14.58
CA VAL A 53 -8.09 -0.98 14.16
C VAL A 53 -9.28 -1.94 14.19
N PRO A 54 -10.40 -1.60 14.87
CA PRO A 54 -11.61 -2.41 14.82
C PRO A 54 -12.10 -2.57 13.39
N GLU A 55 -12.61 -3.76 13.04
CA GLU A 55 -12.95 -4.08 11.65
C GLU A 55 -13.94 -3.08 11.01
N HIS A 56 -14.90 -2.58 11.79
CA HIS A 56 -15.91 -1.62 11.36
C HIS A 56 -15.36 -0.21 11.09
N HIS A 57 -14.11 0.07 11.46
CA HIS A 57 -13.39 1.30 11.13
C HIS A 57 -12.46 1.12 9.93
N ILE A 58 -12.24 -0.09 9.42
CA ILE A 58 -11.40 -0.29 8.24
C ILE A 58 -12.17 0.13 7.00
N ASP A 59 -11.82 1.30 6.48
CA ASP A 59 -12.29 1.88 5.22
C ASP A 59 -11.11 2.34 4.36
N HIS A 60 -11.38 2.89 3.16
CA HIS A 60 -10.32 3.40 2.29
C HIS A 60 -9.47 4.48 2.97
N GLY A 61 -10.04 5.36 3.80
CA GLY A 61 -9.26 6.40 4.47
C GLY A 61 -8.20 5.84 5.43
N ILE A 62 -8.56 4.83 6.22
CA ILE A 62 -7.60 4.11 7.08
C ILE A 62 -6.56 3.34 6.25
N LEU A 63 -6.99 2.68 5.16
CA LEU A 63 -6.10 1.89 4.33
C LEU A 63 -5.11 2.76 3.54
N GLU A 64 -5.55 3.89 3.01
CA GLU A 64 -4.71 4.90 2.35
C GLU A 64 -3.67 5.46 3.33
N ALA A 65 -4.09 5.83 4.56
CA ALA A 65 -3.15 6.26 5.61
C ALA A 65 -2.13 5.17 5.96
N ALA A 66 -2.53 3.89 5.92
CA ALA A 66 -1.58 2.79 6.10
C ALA A 66 -0.61 2.66 4.91
N LEU A 67 -1.12 2.79 3.68
CA LEU A 67 -0.33 2.69 2.45
C LEU A 67 0.70 3.81 2.33
N ASP A 68 0.40 5.01 2.82
CA ASP A 68 1.35 6.12 2.89
C ASP A 68 2.58 5.80 3.77
N GLY A 69 2.47 4.78 4.64
CA GLY A 69 3.55 4.32 5.51
C GLY A 69 4.67 3.51 4.83
N GLY A 70 4.50 3.11 3.56
CA GLY A 70 5.57 2.51 2.75
C GLY A 70 5.12 1.40 1.80
N GLU A 71 6.04 0.96 0.93
CA GLU A 71 5.78 0.04 -0.17
C GLU A 71 5.27 -1.34 0.26
N SER A 72 5.62 -1.77 1.48
CA SER A 72 5.23 -3.07 2.03
C SER A 72 3.94 -3.03 2.86
N ALA A 73 3.33 -1.86 3.07
CA ALA A 73 2.17 -1.68 3.93
C ALA A 73 0.95 -2.50 3.47
N ILE A 74 0.80 -2.70 2.16
CA ILE A 74 -0.30 -3.50 1.60
C ILE A 74 -0.30 -4.95 2.11
N ASN A 75 0.84 -5.51 2.52
CA ASN A 75 0.91 -6.86 3.11
C ASN A 75 0.17 -6.95 4.46
N LEU A 76 -0.05 -5.82 5.14
CA LEU A 76 -0.76 -5.78 6.41
C LEU A 76 -2.27 -5.61 6.23
N ILE A 77 -2.73 -5.29 5.02
CA ILE A 77 -4.14 -5.12 4.72
C ILE A 77 -4.77 -6.51 4.58
N PRO A 78 -5.79 -6.86 5.39
CA PRO A 78 -6.49 -8.12 5.22
C PRO A 78 -7.07 -8.23 3.81
N LYS A 79 -6.87 -9.37 3.14
CA LYS A 79 -7.23 -9.58 1.73
C LYS A 79 -8.66 -9.17 1.36
N LYS A 80 -9.62 -9.30 2.29
CA LYS A 80 -11.02 -8.89 2.10
C LYS A 80 -11.23 -7.38 1.89
N PHE A 81 -10.25 -6.57 2.25
CA PHE A 81 -10.24 -5.12 2.09
C PHE A 81 -9.37 -4.66 0.91
N ILE A 82 -8.69 -5.58 0.24
CA ILE A 82 -7.93 -5.27 -0.97
C ILE A 82 -8.91 -5.27 -2.14
N ASP A 83 -8.94 -4.15 -2.86
CA ASP A 83 -9.66 -4.00 -4.11
C ASP A 83 -8.78 -3.27 -5.14
N GLY A 84 -9.34 -3.01 -6.33
CA GLY A 84 -8.61 -2.33 -7.40
C GLY A 84 -8.17 -0.91 -7.05
N ALA A 85 -8.95 -0.17 -6.26
CA ALA A 85 -8.62 1.20 -5.88
C ALA A 85 -7.49 1.23 -4.83
N ILE A 86 -7.52 0.33 -3.85
CA ILE A 86 -6.43 0.13 -2.89
C ILE A 86 -5.13 -0.26 -3.59
N CYS A 87 -5.19 -1.16 -4.58
CA CYS A 87 -4.03 -1.54 -5.38
C CYS A 87 -3.49 -0.36 -6.22
N ASP A 88 -4.39 0.41 -6.82
CA ASP A 88 -4.04 1.59 -7.61
C ASP A 88 -3.37 2.67 -6.77
N TYR A 89 -3.92 2.94 -5.57
CA TYR A 89 -3.35 3.86 -4.59
C TYR A 89 -1.95 3.40 -4.18
N ALA A 90 -1.80 2.13 -3.79
CA ALA A 90 -0.52 1.55 -3.37
C ALA A 90 0.58 1.72 -4.42
N VAL A 91 0.29 1.39 -5.69
CA VAL A 91 1.27 1.52 -6.79
C VAL A 91 1.55 2.98 -7.15
N THR A 92 0.56 3.86 -7.00
CA THR A 92 0.72 5.29 -7.28
C THR A 92 1.62 5.94 -6.22
N ALA A 93 1.45 5.60 -4.94
CA ALA A 93 2.28 6.08 -3.85
C ALA A 93 3.69 5.45 -3.87
N PHE A 94 3.75 4.13 -4.07
CA PHE A 94 4.98 3.33 -4.07
C PHE A 94 4.94 2.28 -5.19
N PRO A 95 5.54 2.53 -6.37
CA PRO A 95 5.50 1.60 -7.50
C PRO A 95 6.02 0.19 -7.16
N GLU A 96 6.96 0.09 -6.22
CA GLU A 96 7.50 -1.16 -5.69
C GLU A 96 6.46 -2.02 -4.95
N ALA A 97 5.34 -1.42 -4.50
CA ALA A 97 4.22 -2.12 -3.88
C ALA A 97 3.62 -3.21 -4.79
N ILE A 98 3.83 -3.12 -6.11
CA ILE A 98 3.46 -4.17 -7.07
C ILE A 98 4.02 -5.55 -6.69
N ALA A 99 5.14 -5.61 -5.96
CA ALA A 99 5.74 -6.86 -5.47
C ALA A 99 4.90 -7.57 -4.39
N TYR A 100 4.00 -6.84 -3.74
CA TYR A 100 3.24 -7.28 -2.58
C TYR A 100 1.73 -7.39 -2.86
N ILE A 101 1.29 -6.97 -4.05
CA ILE A 101 -0.10 -7.08 -4.47
C ILE A 101 -0.43 -8.54 -4.79
N PRO A 102 -1.53 -9.10 -4.23
CA PRO A 102 -1.94 -10.47 -4.54
C PRO A 102 -2.19 -10.64 -6.05
N GLU A 103 -1.82 -11.80 -6.60
CA GLU A 103 -1.82 -12.04 -8.05
C GLU A 103 -3.18 -11.78 -8.72
N GLU A 104 -4.29 -12.04 -8.02
CA GLU A 104 -5.64 -11.77 -8.53
C GLU A 104 -5.94 -10.27 -8.79
N PHE A 105 -5.18 -9.37 -8.17
CA PHE A 105 -5.30 -7.92 -8.36
C PHE A 105 -4.22 -7.34 -9.29
N LEU A 106 -3.25 -8.16 -9.74
CA LEU A 106 -2.20 -7.76 -10.69
C LEU A 106 -2.74 -7.67 -12.12
N THR A 107 -3.55 -6.64 -12.38
CA THR A 107 -4.09 -6.40 -13.72
C THR A 107 -3.01 -5.86 -14.69
N PRO A 108 -3.16 -6.08 -16.01
CA PRO A 108 -2.26 -5.50 -17.01
C PRO A 108 -2.13 -3.97 -16.90
N ALA A 109 -3.21 -3.28 -16.56
CA ALA A 109 -3.23 -1.83 -16.38
C ALA A 109 -2.37 -1.40 -15.19
N LEU A 110 -2.50 -2.11 -14.05
CA LEU A 110 -1.72 -1.84 -12.84
C LEU A 110 -0.23 -2.11 -13.05
N CYS A 111 0.10 -3.25 -13.66
CA CYS A 111 1.47 -3.60 -14.06
C CYS A 111 2.09 -2.56 -14.99
N THR A 112 1.30 -2.06 -15.95
CA THR A 112 1.74 -0.99 -16.86
C THR A 112 1.99 0.31 -16.13
N LYS A 113 1.07 0.72 -15.25
CA LYS A 113 1.23 1.92 -14.40
C LYS A 113 2.52 1.86 -13.58
N ALA A 114 2.80 0.74 -12.90
CA ALA A 114 4.01 0.56 -12.10
C ALA A 114 5.29 0.77 -12.94
N VAL A 115 5.34 0.20 -14.15
CA VAL A 115 6.49 0.34 -15.08
C VAL A 115 6.58 1.74 -15.68
N GLU A 116 5.46 2.43 -15.88
CA GLU A 116 5.43 3.81 -16.39
C GLU A 116 5.98 4.81 -15.38
N ILE A 117 5.67 4.62 -14.09
CA ILE A 117 6.20 5.42 -12.99
C ILE A 117 7.69 5.06 -12.77
N THR A 118 7.97 3.77 -12.51
CA THR A 118 9.32 3.27 -12.21
C THR A 118 9.61 2.02 -13.05
N PRO A 119 10.34 2.13 -14.18
CA PRO A 119 10.62 1.00 -15.08
C PRO A 119 11.25 -0.22 -14.42
N GLN A 120 12.04 0.00 -13.36
CA GLN A 120 12.72 -1.05 -12.59
C GLN A 120 11.73 -1.99 -11.86
N THR A 121 10.48 -1.59 -11.65
CA THR A 121 9.43 -2.44 -11.06
C THR A 121 9.09 -3.63 -11.95
N PHE A 122 9.43 -3.58 -13.25
CA PHE A 122 9.25 -4.71 -14.16
C PHE A 122 9.86 -6.02 -13.63
N LYS A 123 10.99 -5.95 -12.92
CA LYS A 123 11.64 -7.13 -12.32
C LYS A 123 10.84 -7.73 -11.15
N LEU A 124 9.94 -6.97 -10.54
CA LEU A 124 9.10 -7.35 -9.41
C LEU A 124 7.78 -8.00 -9.86
N ILE A 125 7.32 -7.70 -11.08
CA ILE A 125 6.10 -8.26 -11.65
C ILE A 125 6.29 -9.76 -11.93
N PRO A 126 5.36 -10.66 -11.55
CA PRO A 126 5.47 -12.09 -11.85
C PRO A 126 5.69 -12.39 -13.35
N GLN A 127 6.49 -13.40 -13.68
CA GLN A 127 6.85 -13.73 -15.07
C GLN A 127 5.63 -13.98 -15.98
N ASN A 128 4.58 -14.60 -15.45
CA ASN A 128 3.31 -14.83 -16.16
C ASN A 128 2.53 -13.53 -16.47
N GLN A 129 2.83 -12.42 -15.80
CA GLN A 129 2.24 -11.10 -16.04
C GLN A 129 3.11 -10.19 -16.94
N ARG A 130 4.33 -10.61 -17.27
CA ARG A 130 5.26 -9.85 -18.15
C ARG A 130 4.91 -10.06 -19.62
N THR A 131 3.84 -9.43 -20.08
CA THR A 131 3.43 -9.52 -21.50
C THR A 131 4.52 -8.98 -22.43
N ARG A 132 4.42 -9.32 -23.73
CA ARG A 132 5.32 -8.78 -24.76
C ARG A 132 5.30 -7.24 -24.77
N GLU A 133 4.11 -6.65 -24.66
CA GLU A 133 3.92 -5.20 -24.66
C GLU A 133 4.58 -4.54 -23.44
N LEU A 134 4.33 -5.09 -22.24
CA LEU A 134 4.93 -4.59 -21.01
C LEU A 134 6.46 -4.73 -21.05
N SER A 135 6.97 -5.85 -21.57
CA SER A 135 8.40 -6.09 -21.75
C SER A 135 9.04 -5.07 -22.70
N ALA A 136 8.40 -4.77 -23.83
CA ALA A 136 8.87 -3.75 -24.77
C ALA A 136 8.88 -2.35 -24.12
N LYS A 137 7.84 -2.02 -23.34
CA LYS A 137 7.75 -0.76 -22.59
C LYS A 137 8.85 -0.64 -21.52
N ALA A 138 9.16 -1.73 -20.81
CA ALA A 138 10.23 -1.76 -19.84
C ALA A 138 11.60 -1.55 -20.51
N ILE A 139 11.89 -2.26 -21.60
CA ILE A 139 13.17 -2.15 -22.34
C ILE A 139 13.40 -0.73 -22.86
N SER A 140 12.37 -0.06 -23.38
CA SER A 140 12.53 1.30 -23.93
C SER A 140 12.89 2.34 -22.88
N ARG A 141 12.68 2.05 -21.59
CA ARG A 141 12.95 2.97 -20.48
C ARG A 141 14.03 2.48 -19.51
N TRP A 142 14.37 1.19 -19.55
CA TRP A 142 15.38 0.57 -18.69
C TRP A 142 16.08 -0.57 -19.44
N ALA A 143 17.31 -0.32 -19.89
CA ALA A 143 18.06 -1.27 -20.72
C ALA A 143 18.26 -2.64 -20.06
N ASP A 144 18.40 -2.70 -18.73
CA ASP A 144 18.57 -3.95 -18.00
C ASP A 144 17.27 -4.76 -17.88
N ALA A 145 16.11 -4.20 -18.27
CA ALA A 145 14.85 -4.95 -18.33
C ALA A 145 14.97 -6.22 -19.19
N LYS A 146 15.89 -6.23 -20.17
CA LYS A 146 16.20 -7.40 -21.01
C LYS A 146 16.60 -8.65 -20.22
N PHE A 147 17.16 -8.50 -19.01
CA PHE A 147 17.52 -9.64 -18.15
C PHE A 147 16.30 -10.25 -17.43
N TYR A 148 15.14 -9.59 -17.50
CA TYR A 148 13.92 -9.96 -16.79
C TYR A 148 12.78 -10.35 -17.72
N ILE A 149 12.93 -10.24 -19.03
CA ILE A 149 11.87 -10.62 -19.97
C ILE A 149 11.65 -12.14 -19.96
N PRO A 150 10.40 -12.61 -20.14
CA PRO A 150 10.13 -14.03 -20.34
C PRO A 150 10.89 -14.57 -21.54
N PHE A 151 11.40 -15.81 -21.42
CA PHE A 151 12.19 -16.46 -22.46
C PHE A 151 11.52 -16.43 -23.83
N GLN A 152 10.21 -16.63 -23.88
CA GLN A 152 9.39 -16.61 -25.10
C GLN A 152 9.42 -15.29 -25.88
N TYR A 153 9.84 -14.17 -25.27
CA TYR A 153 9.94 -12.86 -25.92
C TYR A 153 11.38 -12.38 -26.10
N TYR A 154 12.37 -13.14 -25.61
CA TYR A 154 13.76 -12.68 -25.54
C TYR A 154 14.33 -12.34 -26.92
N THR A 155 14.29 -13.28 -27.86
CA THR A 155 14.86 -13.09 -29.21
C THR A 155 14.18 -11.96 -29.97
N LEU A 156 12.85 -11.84 -29.86
CA LEU A 156 12.06 -10.83 -30.55
C LEU A 156 12.36 -9.39 -30.09
N LEU A 157 12.66 -9.20 -28.80
CA LEU A 157 12.80 -7.87 -28.21
C LEU A 157 14.26 -7.41 -28.07
N THR A 158 15.22 -8.34 -27.98
CA THR A 158 16.63 -8.00 -27.67
C THR A 158 17.57 -8.02 -28.88
N LEU A 159 17.17 -8.65 -29.99
CA LEU A 159 17.99 -8.69 -31.22
C LEU A 159 17.67 -7.54 -32.18
N ASN A 160 16.53 -6.86 -32.01
CA ASN A 160 16.11 -5.71 -32.84
C ASN A 160 16.52 -4.35 -32.25
N SER A 161 17.33 -4.35 -31.19
CA SER A 161 17.80 -3.15 -30.47
C SER A 161 19.32 -2.89 -30.64
N LEU A 162 19.95 -3.58 -31.60
CA LEU A 162 21.30 -3.35 -32.13
C LEU A 162 21.22 -2.85 -33.57
#